data_AF-A0A2W6ZWC7-F1
#
_entry.id   AF-A0A2W6ZWC7-F1
#
_cell.length_a   1.000
_cell.length_b   1.000
_cell.length_c   1.000
_cell.angle_alpha   90.00
_cell.angle_beta   90.00
_cell.angle_gamma   90.00
#
_symmetry.space_group_name_H-M   'P 1'
#
loop_
_entity.id
_entity.type
_entity.pdbx_description
1 polymer ?
#
loop_
_entity_poly.entity_id
_entity_poly.type
_entity_poly.pdbx_seq_one_letter_code
_entity_poly.pdbx_strand_id
1 'polypeptide(L)'
;MPLSTVVQSNGPSFITTLKQAAEAFRNGGERPNAQAVITAMVAAEKAAKQQRLAYSLETLLGHWRLCFTTLSKVNGQSPQAAKGIYVPKIAQAQISFIQTAEIEPNSPSGEIGNQIQVGSIIFRVTGSFHYPGKKNLLVFDFNQAQFSILGKTLYSGNFRSGDQAIAVEQRAISKLPFFAFFLITENFIAARGRGGGLALWVRSPQC
;
A
#
# COMPACT_ATOMS: atom_id res chain seq x y z
N MET A 1 -11.53 32.08 -27.46
CA MET A 1 -10.15 31.91 -26.95
C MET A 1 -10.10 32.44 -25.53
N PRO A 2 -9.26 31.90 -24.62
CA PRO A 2 -8.22 30.88 -24.80
C PRO A 2 -8.68 29.53 -24.23
N LEU A 3 -8.74 28.42 -24.98
CA LEU A 3 -7.64 27.53 -25.39
C LEU A 3 -6.48 27.44 -24.38
N SER A 4 -6.66 26.65 -23.33
CA SER A 4 -5.55 26.10 -22.55
C SER A 4 -5.27 24.69 -23.06
N THR A 5 -4.25 24.61 -23.88
CA THR A 5 -3.66 23.42 -24.48
C THR A 5 -3.26 22.41 -23.40
N VAL A 6 -4.05 21.35 -23.25
CA VAL A 6 -3.60 20.14 -22.55
C VAL A 6 -2.60 19.45 -23.47
N VAL A 7 -1.36 19.39 -23.02
CA VAL A 7 -0.28 18.63 -23.65
C VAL A 7 -0.74 17.18 -23.78
N GLN A 8 -1.16 16.79 -24.99
CA GLN A 8 -1.29 15.41 -25.41
C GLN A 8 0.12 14.84 -25.55
N SER A 9 0.57 14.08 -24.55
CA SER A 9 1.69 13.15 -24.73
C SER A 9 1.12 11.78 -25.08
N ASN A 10 1.43 11.30 -26.29
CA ASN A 10 1.04 9.99 -26.83
C ASN A 10 1.66 8.81 -26.03
N GLY A 11 1.04 8.53 -24.88
CA GLY A 11 1.13 7.30 -24.12
C GLY A 11 -0.14 7.18 -23.29
N PRO A 12 -0.60 5.98 -22.90
CA PRO A 12 -1.71 5.88 -21.96
C PRO A 12 -1.34 6.70 -20.71
N SER A 13 -2.23 7.62 -20.32
CA SER A 13 -2.11 8.29 -19.02
C SER A 13 -1.80 7.23 -17.97
N PHE A 14 -0.80 7.45 -17.11
CA PHE A 14 -0.41 6.46 -16.10
C PHE A 14 -1.63 6.00 -15.28
N ILE A 15 -2.62 6.87 -15.09
CA ILE A 15 -3.91 6.54 -14.48
C ILE A 15 -4.64 5.43 -15.24
N THR A 16 -4.71 5.50 -16.57
CA THR A 16 -5.37 4.49 -17.41
C THR A 16 -4.72 3.12 -17.23
N THR A 17 -3.38 3.04 -17.28
CA THR A 17 -2.66 1.76 -17.09
C THR A 17 -2.88 1.19 -15.69
N LEU A 18 -2.81 2.01 -14.65
CA LEU A 18 -3.01 1.55 -13.27
C LEU A 18 -4.46 1.14 -13.00
N LYS A 19 -5.42 1.88 -13.56
CA LYS A 19 -6.84 1.54 -13.51
C LYS A 19 -7.12 0.21 -14.21
N GLN A 20 -6.61 0.01 -15.43
CA GLN A 20 -6.74 -1.25 -16.16
C GLN A 20 -6.15 -2.43 -15.36
N ALA A 21 -4.97 -2.25 -14.74
CA ALA A 21 -4.37 -3.29 -13.90
C ALA A 21 -5.24 -3.64 -12.67
N ALA A 22 -5.82 -2.63 -12.01
CA ALA A 22 -6.72 -2.81 -10.88
C ALA A 22 -8.04 -3.51 -11.29
N GLU A 23 -8.63 -3.09 -12.40
CA GLU A 23 -9.88 -3.67 -12.95
C GLU A 23 -9.67 -5.12 -13.38
N ALA A 24 -8.60 -5.40 -14.12
CA ALA A 24 -8.25 -6.76 -14.55
C ALA A 24 -7.98 -7.70 -13.36
N PHE A 25 -7.50 -7.16 -12.24
CA PHE A 25 -7.35 -7.91 -11.00
C PHE A 25 -8.70 -8.24 -10.34
N ARG A 26 -9.62 -7.27 -10.23
CA ARG A 26 -10.97 -7.50 -9.67
C ARG A 26 -11.80 -8.43 -10.55
N ASN A 27 -12.04 -8.00 -11.78
CA ASN A 27 -13.10 -8.52 -12.64
C ASN A 27 -12.57 -9.57 -13.63
N GLY A 28 -11.24 -9.76 -13.70
CA GLY A 28 -10.62 -10.48 -14.81
C GLY A 28 -10.49 -9.58 -16.05
N GLY A 29 -9.94 -10.14 -17.12
CA GLY A 29 -9.67 -9.41 -18.36
C GLY A 29 -8.18 -9.19 -18.63
N GLU A 30 -7.90 -8.38 -19.65
CA GLU A 30 -6.55 -8.15 -20.14
C GLU A 30 -5.74 -7.28 -19.16
N ARG A 31 -4.60 -7.82 -18.73
CA ARG A 31 -3.68 -7.12 -17.84
C ARG A 31 -2.61 -6.39 -18.64
N PRO A 32 -2.28 -5.14 -18.30
CA PRO A 32 -1.09 -4.50 -18.84
C PRO A 32 0.16 -5.33 -18.54
N ASN A 33 1.16 -5.22 -19.40
CA ASN A 33 2.48 -5.79 -19.13
C ASN A 33 3.02 -5.22 -17.79
N ALA A 34 3.67 -6.06 -16.99
CA ALA A 34 4.29 -5.67 -15.72
C ALA A 34 5.20 -4.43 -15.85
N GLN A 35 5.99 -4.31 -16.92
CA GLN A 35 6.85 -3.17 -17.18
C GLN A 35 6.07 -1.88 -17.46
N ALA A 36 4.90 -1.99 -18.11
CA ALA A 36 4.01 -0.86 -18.33
C ALA A 36 3.41 -0.37 -17.00
N VAL A 37 3.04 -1.29 -16.11
CA VAL A 37 2.59 -0.94 -14.75
C VAL A 37 3.69 -0.23 -13.96
N ILE A 38 4.92 -0.76 -13.96
CA ILE A 38 6.06 -0.12 -13.28
C ILE A 38 6.29 1.29 -13.81
N THR A 39 6.33 1.45 -15.14
CA THR A 39 6.48 2.76 -15.79
C THR A 39 5.38 3.72 -15.37
N ALA A 40 4.13 3.27 -15.35
CA ALA A 40 2.99 4.06 -14.91
C ALA A 40 3.09 4.44 -13.41
N MET A 41 3.49 3.53 -12.53
CA MET A 41 3.68 3.82 -11.10
C MET A 41 4.80 4.84 -10.86
N VAL A 42 5.92 4.73 -11.57
CA VAL A 42 7.03 5.69 -11.49
C VAL A 42 6.61 7.06 -12.01
N ALA A 43 5.83 7.11 -13.10
CA ALA A 43 5.27 8.36 -13.63
C ALA A 43 4.29 9.00 -12.64
N ALA A 44 3.40 8.20 -12.02
CA ALA A 44 2.47 8.67 -10.99
C ALA A 44 3.22 9.25 -9.78
N GLU A 45 4.28 8.57 -9.31
CA GLU A 45 5.11 9.07 -8.21
C GLU A 45 5.78 10.41 -8.54
N LYS A 46 6.30 10.55 -9.77
CA LYS A 46 6.89 11.82 -10.23
C LYS A 46 5.85 12.93 -10.27
N ALA A 47 4.66 12.66 -10.82
CA ALA A 47 3.57 13.62 -10.90
C ALA A 47 3.11 14.08 -9.51
N ALA A 48 2.94 13.14 -8.56
CA ALA A 48 2.54 13.45 -7.18
C ALA A 48 3.54 14.37 -6.47
N LYS A 49 4.85 14.15 -6.69
CA LYS A 49 5.92 15.02 -6.15
C LYS A 49 5.90 16.41 -6.78
N GLN A 50 5.74 16.50 -8.10
CA GLN A 50 5.71 17.77 -8.83
C GLN A 50 4.50 18.62 -8.45
N GLN A 51 3.33 17.99 -8.33
CA GLN A 51 2.07 18.63 -7.98
C GLN A 51 1.90 18.82 -6.46
N ARG A 52 2.83 18.31 -5.65
CA ARG A 52 2.78 18.33 -4.18
C ARG A 52 1.44 17.80 -3.64
N LEU A 53 0.94 16.72 -4.24
CA LEU A 53 -0.33 16.12 -3.84
C LEU A 53 -0.26 15.71 -2.37
N ALA A 54 -1.30 16.06 -1.62
CA ALA A 54 -1.51 15.64 -0.24
C ALA A 54 -2.82 14.88 -0.16
N TYR A 55 -2.81 13.74 0.53
CA TYR A 55 -3.98 12.92 0.76
C TYR A 55 -4.34 12.92 2.24
N SER A 56 -5.64 12.90 2.52
CA SER A 56 -6.15 12.81 3.88
C SER A 56 -6.20 11.35 4.35
N LEU A 57 -6.13 11.12 5.65
CA LEU A 57 -6.11 9.76 6.22
C LEU A 57 -7.37 8.98 5.85
N GLU A 58 -8.51 9.65 5.79
CA GLU A 58 -9.83 9.07 5.53
C GLU A 58 -9.86 8.33 4.18
N THR A 59 -9.12 8.82 3.19
CA THR A 59 -9.02 8.19 1.87
C THR A 59 -8.25 6.86 1.88
N LEU A 60 -7.38 6.65 2.89
CA LEU A 60 -6.61 5.42 3.09
C LEU A 60 -7.36 4.36 3.89
N LEU A 61 -8.34 4.75 4.70
CA LEU A 61 -9.02 3.83 5.60
C LEU A 61 -9.77 2.72 4.84
N GLY A 62 -9.71 1.52 5.41
CA GLY A 62 -10.34 0.32 4.89
C GLY A 62 -9.35 -0.80 4.58
N HIS A 63 -9.84 -1.79 3.82
CA HIS A 63 -9.10 -2.99 3.46
C HIS A 63 -8.71 -2.96 1.98
N TRP A 64 -7.47 -3.36 1.72
CA TRP A 64 -6.86 -3.29 0.40
C TRP A 64 -6.16 -4.60 0.07
N ARG A 65 -6.45 -5.17 -1.09
CA ARG A 65 -5.82 -6.39 -1.58
C ARG A 65 -4.66 -6.06 -2.51
N LEU A 66 -3.49 -6.63 -2.25
CA LEU A 66 -2.31 -6.43 -3.08
C LEU A 66 -2.56 -7.03 -4.47
N CYS A 67 -2.46 -6.20 -5.50
CA CYS A 67 -2.67 -6.55 -6.90
C CYS A 67 -1.33 -6.76 -7.61
N PHE A 68 -0.41 -5.81 -7.44
CA PHE A 68 0.87 -5.80 -8.12
C PHE A 68 1.95 -5.27 -7.18
N THR A 69 3.14 -5.85 -7.26
CA THR A 69 4.30 -5.40 -6.48
C THR A 69 5.59 -5.55 -7.30
N THR A 70 6.64 -4.89 -6.86
CA THR A 70 8.00 -5.10 -7.37
C THR A 70 8.87 -5.65 -6.25
N LEU A 71 9.81 -6.52 -6.60
CA LEU A 71 10.85 -6.90 -5.66
C LEU A 71 11.74 -5.69 -5.37
N SER A 72 12.20 -5.57 -4.12
CA SER A 72 13.15 -4.53 -3.70
C SER A 72 14.34 -4.48 -4.65
N LYS A 73 14.89 -3.28 -4.84
CA LYS A 73 16.07 -3.10 -5.70
C LYS A 73 17.20 -4.01 -5.21
N VAL A 74 17.80 -4.77 -6.14
CA VAL A 74 19.17 -5.23 -5.98
C VAL A 74 20.04 -3.99 -6.12
N ASN A 75 20.97 -3.78 -5.19
CA ASN A 75 21.75 -2.54 -5.03
C ASN A 75 22.20 -1.92 -6.37
N GLY A 76 21.88 -0.63 -6.57
CA GLY A 76 22.32 0.16 -7.72
C GLY A 76 21.38 0.20 -8.94
N GLN A 77 20.33 -0.62 -8.99
CA GLN A 77 19.46 -0.67 -10.17
C GLN A 77 18.40 0.45 -10.22
N SER A 78 18.07 0.88 -11.44
CA SER A 78 17.00 1.85 -11.67
C SER A 78 15.64 1.25 -11.27
N PRO A 79 14.66 2.06 -10.82
CA PRO A 79 13.32 1.54 -10.51
C PRO A 79 12.64 0.80 -11.68
N GLN A 80 13.07 1.08 -12.92
CA GLN A 80 12.56 0.48 -14.13
C GLN A 80 13.13 -0.92 -14.39
N ALA A 81 14.26 -1.28 -13.79
CA ALA A 81 14.86 -2.61 -13.89
C ALA A 81 14.26 -3.61 -12.88
N ALA A 82 13.35 -3.16 -12.01
CA ALA A 82 12.72 -4.02 -11.02
C ALA A 82 11.80 -5.06 -11.68
N LYS A 83 11.84 -6.30 -11.19
CA LYS A 83 10.91 -7.35 -11.63
C LYS A 83 9.54 -7.12 -11.00
N GLY A 84 8.54 -6.85 -11.82
CA GLY A 84 7.14 -6.72 -11.43
C GLY A 84 6.43 -8.07 -11.31
N ILE A 85 5.55 -8.18 -10.31
CA ILE A 85 4.83 -9.41 -9.99
C ILE A 85 3.37 -9.06 -9.73
N TYR A 86 2.46 -9.68 -10.48
CA TYR A 86 1.04 -9.72 -10.14
C TYR A 86 0.80 -10.77 -9.06
N VAL A 87 0.07 -10.42 -8.01
CA VAL A 87 -0.25 -11.37 -6.95
C VAL A 87 -1.29 -12.37 -7.47
N PRO A 88 -1.05 -13.70 -7.33
CA PRO A 88 -2.03 -14.70 -7.72
C PRO A 88 -3.34 -14.58 -6.93
N LYS A 89 -4.50 -14.83 -7.57
CA LYS A 89 -5.81 -14.78 -6.88
C LYS A 89 -5.95 -15.82 -5.75
N ILE A 90 -5.17 -16.90 -5.78
CA ILE A 90 -5.13 -17.92 -4.73
C ILE A 90 -4.49 -17.41 -3.42
N ALA A 91 -3.64 -16.39 -3.52
CA ALA A 91 -3.06 -15.72 -2.37
C ALA A 91 -3.83 -14.42 -2.12
N GLN A 92 -4.49 -14.31 -0.98
CA GLN A 92 -5.14 -13.08 -0.55
C GLN A 92 -4.17 -12.33 0.35
N ALA A 93 -3.24 -11.60 -0.26
CA ALA A 93 -2.41 -10.63 0.44
C ALA A 93 -3.23 -9.34 0.62
N GLN A 94 -3.51 -8.96 1.86
CA GLN A 94 -4.33 -7.82 2.23
C GLN A 94 -3.59 -6.92 3.22
N ILE A 95 -3.82 -5.62 3.11
CA ILE A 95 -3.40 -4.61 4.08
C ILE A 95 -4.63 -3.82 4.52
N SER A 96 -4.70 -3.45 5.79
CA SER A 96 -5.80 -2.65 6.34
C SER A 96 -5.27 -1.47 7.13
N PHE A 97 -6.02 -0.37 7.07
CA PHE A 97 -5.81 0.83 7.88
C PHE A 97 -7.13 1.19 8.55
N ILE A 98 -7.16 1.17 9.87
CA ILE A 98 -8.39 1.32 10.66
C ILE A 98 -8.13 2.33 11.78
N GLN A 99 -9.07 3.23 12.02
CA GLN A 99 -9.16 4.00 13.26
C GLN A 99 -10.18 3.32 14.16
N THR A 100 -9.75 2.81 15.32
CA THR A 100 -10.63 2.19 16.31
C THR A 100 -11.29 3.28 17.16
N ALA A 101 -12.42 2.95 17.81
CA ALA A 101 -13.16 3.89 18.65
C ALA A 101 -12.36 4.37 19.88
N GLU A 102 -11.29 3.65 20.24
CA GLU A 102 -10.38 3.99 21.35
C GLU A 102 -9.40 5.11 20.99
N ILE A 103 -9.32 5.48 19.71
CA ILE A 103 -8.44 6.54 19.22
C ILE A 103 -9.25 7.83 19.10
N GLU A 104 -8.66 8.93 19.58
CA GLU A 104 -9.23 10.27 19.46
C GLU A 104 -9.74 10.56 18.03
N PRO A 105 -10.97 11.08 17.88
CA PRO A 105 -11.49 11.50 16.58
C PRO A 105 -10.51 12.42 15.86
N ASN A 106 -10.24 12.15 14.58
CA ASN A 106 -9.25 12.87 13.75
C ASN A 106 -7.77 12.68 14.14
N SER A 107 -7.45 11.69 14.98
CA SER A 107 -6.05 11.34 15.24
C SER A 107 -5.36 10.89 13.94
N PRO A 108 -4.13 11.34 13.65
CA PRO A 108 -3.34 10.83 12.53
C PRO A 108 -2.89 9.37 12.73
N SER A 109 -3.24 8.72 13.84
CA SER A 109 -2.81 7.36 14.18
C SER A 109 -3.96 6.36 14.06
N GLY A 110 -3.60 5.08 13.94
CA GLY A 110 -4.55 3.98 13.77
C GLY A 110 -3.91 2.61 13.92
N GLU A 111 -4.67 1.56 13.62
CA GLU A 111 -4.20 0.18 13.50
C GLU A 111 -3.92 -0.18 12.04
N ILE A 112 -2.77 -0.79 11.81
CA ILE A 112 -2.40 -1.41 10.54
C ILE A 112 -2.49 -2.92 10.68
N GLY A 113 -3.09 -3.57 9.68
CA GLY A 113 -3.08 -5.02 9.54
C GLY A 113 -2.42 -5.41 8.23
N ASN A 114 -1.61 -6.46 8.22
CA ASN A 114 -1.12 -7.10 7.01
C ASN A 114 -1.39 -8.60 7.13
N GLN A 115 -2.07 -9.16 6.14
CA GLN A 115 -2.52 -10.54 6.14
C GLN A 115 -2.15 -11.21 4.82
N ILE A 116 -1.74 -12.46 4.89
CA ILE A 116 -1.73 -13.36 3.75
C ILE A 116 -2.57 -14.59 4.05
N GLN A 117 -3.48 -14.90 3.14
CA GLN A 117 -4.29 -16.11 3.19
C GLN A 117 -4.06 -16.95 1.94
N VAL A 118 -3.80 -18.25 2.14
CA VAL A 118 -3.69 -19.24 1.07
C VAL A 118 -4.56 -20.43 1.48
N GLY A 119 -5.68 -20.62 0.77
CA GLY A 119 -6.68 -21.61 1.17
C GLY A 119 -7.22 -21.33 2.58
N SER A 120 -7.08 -22.32 3.47
CA SER A 120 -7.51 -22.26 4.86
C SER A 120 -6.43 -21.77 5.84
N ILE A 121 -5.23 -21.45 5.34
CA ILE A 121 -4.10 -20.96 6.14
C ILE A 121 -4.08 -19.44 6.08
N ILE A 122 -4.06 -18.80 7.25
CA ILE A 122 -4.02 -17.35 7.42
C ILE A 122 -2.84 -17.00 8.31
N PHE A 123 -2.00 -16.10 7.84
CA PHE A 123 -1.01 -15.42 8.67
C PHE A 123 -1.32 -13.92 8.67
N ARG A 124 -1.39 -13.33 9.86
CA ARG A 124 -1.71 -11.92 10.06
C ARG A 124 -0.71 -11.29 11.01
N VAL A 125 -0.28 -10.07 10.71
CA VAL A 125 0.43 -9.19 11.63
C VAL A 125 -0.34 -7.89 11.78
N THR A 126 -0.41 -7.40 13.01
CA THR A 126 -1.10 -6.16 13.37
C THR A 126 -0.18 -5.27 14.20
N GLY A 127 -0.51 -3.99 14.26
CA GLY A 127 0.19 -3.00 15.06
C GLY A 127 -0.28 -1.59 14.76
N SER A 128 0.47 -0.60 15.21
CA SER A 128 0.05 0.81 15.10
C SER A 128 0.66 1.47 13.87
N PHE A 129 -0.06 2.42 13.28
CA PHE A 129 0.48 3.36 12.30
C PHE A 129 0.29 4.81 12.73
N HIS A 130 1.07 5.68 12.11
CA HIS A 130 0.92 7.12 12.17
C HIS A 130 1.06 7.74 10.78
N TYR A 131 0.11 8.59 10.39
CA TYR A 131 -0.01 9.27 9.10
C TYR A 131 -0.29 10.76 9.31
N PRO A 132 0.76 11.60 9.44
CA PRO A 132 0.60 13.02 9.74
C PRO A 132 0.08 13.86 8.54
N GLY A 133 -0.35 13.23 7.43
CA GLY A 133 -0.76 13.92 6.19
C GLY A 133 0.38 14.63 5.44
N LYS A 134 1.60 14.66 6.01
CA LYS A 134 2.77 15.30 5.41
C LYS A 134 3.54 14.32 4.54
N LYS A 135 3.82 14.70 3.28
CA LYS A 135 4.55 13.88 2.28
C LYS A 135 3.87 12.54 1.98
N ASN A 136 2.58 12.39 2.32
CA ASN A 136 1.82 11.15 2.20
C ASN A 136 2.55 9.93 2.79
N LEU A 137 3.24 10.13 3.92
CA LEU A 137 4.08 9.12 4.54
C LEU A 137 3.35 8.49 5.72
N LEU A 138 3.09 7.18 5.63
CA LEU A 138 2.57 6.37 6.72
C LEU A 138 3.73 5.58 7.33
N VAL A 139 4.03 5.82 8.60
CA VAL A 139 4.97 5.01 9.37
C VAL A 139 4.19 4.01 10.21
N PHE A 140 4.74 2.84 10.43
CA PHE A 140 4.04 1.81 11.18
C PHE A 140 5.00 0.91 11.94
N ASP A 141 4.44 0.08 12.80
CA ASP A 141 5.19 -0.91 13.55
C ASP A 141 4.29 -2.09 13.92
N PHE A 142 4.65 -3.29 13.46
CA PHE A 142 3.91 -4.51 13.79
C PHE A 142 4.40 -5.07 15.13
N ASN A 143 3.46 -5.43 15.99
CA ASN A 143 3.76 -5.92 17.34
C ASN A 143 3.09 -7.24 17.70
N GLN A 144 2.04 -7.61 16.97
CA GLN A 144 1.26 -8.82 17.18
C GLN A 144 1.25 -9.66 15.90
N ALA A 145 1.36 -10.97 16.06
CA ALA A 145 1.24 -11.94 14.99
C ALA A 145 0.20 -13.01 15.35
N GLN A 146 -0.57 -13.43 14.35
CA GLN A 146 -1.55 -14.49 14.45
C GLN A 146 -1.38 -15.47 13.29
N PHE A 147 -1.48 -16.75 13.60
CA PHE A 147 -1.50 -17.82 12.61
C PHE A 147 -2.69 -18.73 12.84
N SER A 148 -3.46 -18.96 11.77
CA SER A 148 -4.70 -19.74 11.81
C SER A 148 -4.75 -20.75 10.68
N ILE A 149 -5.26 -21.95 10.96
CA ILE A 149 -5.51 -23.01 9.97
C ILE A 149 -6.95 -23.48 10.13
N LEU A 150 -7.70 -23.61 9.03
CA LEU A 150 -9.08 -24.10 9.04
C LEU A 150 -9.98 -23.29 10.02
N GLY A 151 -9.73 -21.99 10.10
CA GLY A 151 -10.44 -21.07 11.00
C GLY A 151 -10.02 -21.14 12.48
N LYS A 152 -9.14 -22.07 12.88
CA LYS A 152 -8.62 -22.18 14.25
C LYS A 152 -7.31 -21.42 14.38
N THR A 153 -7.24 -20.50 15.33
CA THR A 153 -5.99 -19.82 15.70
C THR A 153 -5.07 -20.81 16.40
N LEU A 154 -3.92 -21.12 15.78
CA LEU A 154 -2.90 -22.00 16.35
C LEU A 154 -1.84 -21.20 17.12
N TYR A 155 -1.65 -19.94 16.76
CA TYR A 155 -0.75 -19.03 17.45
C TYR A 155 -1.33 -17.63 17.44
N SER A 156 -1.26 -16.96 18.59
CA SER A 156 -1.49 -15.53 18.75
C SER A 156 -0.52 -15.03 19.80
N GLY A 157 0.34 -14.09 19.44
CA GLY A 157 1.36 -13.62 20.36
C GLY A 157 1.95 -12.29 19.94
N ASN A 158 2.36 -11.53 20.95
CA ASN A 158 3.16 -10.34 20.78
C ASN A 158 4.62 -10.77 20.63
N PHE A 159 5.29 -10.32 19.57
CA PHE A 159 6.69 -10.70 19.28
C PHE A 159 7.68 -9.57 19.54
N ARG A 160 7.23 -8.46 20.13
CA ARG A 160 8.11 -7.38 20.55
C ARG A 160 8.58 -7.63 21.98
N SER A 161 9.86 -7.93 22.13
CA SER A 161 10.54 -8.09 23.42
C SER A 161 11.30 -6.82 23.78
N GLY A 162 11.04 -6.25 24.96
CA GLY A 162 11.81 -5.15 25.57
C GLY A 162 11.33 -3.72 25.28
N ASP A 163 11.63 -2.83 26.23
CA ASP A 163 11.36 -1.38 26.31
C ASP A 163 11.09 -0.67 24.96
N GLN A 164 9.85 -0.25 24.68
CA GLN A 164 9.17 0.85 25.36
C GLN A 164 7.72 1.03 24.87
N ALA A 165 6.88 1.48 25.79
CA ALA A 165 5.57 2.12 25.59
C ALA A 165 5.62 3.42 24.74
N ILE A 166 6.70 3.67 23.98
CA ILE A 166 6.81 4.82 23.08
C ILE A 166 5.98 4.55 21.83
N ALA A 167 4.96 5.38 21.65
CA ALA A 167 4.07 5.36 20.51
C ALA A 167 4.80 5.63 19.18
N VAL A 168 4.24 5.14 18.07
CA VAL A 168 4.89 5.15 16.73
C VAL A 168 5.28 6.57 16.31
N GLU A 169 4.46 7.56 16.67
CA GLU A 169 4.66 8.98 16.42
C GLU A 169 5.92 9.59 17.06
N GLN A 170 6.39 9.02 18.18
CA GLN A 170 7.52 9.56 18.95
C GLN A 170 8.87 8.99 18.52
N ARG A 171 8.88 8.01 17.61
CA ARG A 171 10.10 7.35 17.15
C ARG A 171 10.65 7.99 15.88
N ALA A 172 11.97 7.95 15.74
CA ALA A 172 12.63 8.44 14.54
C ALA A 172 12.13 7.69 13.29
N ILE A 173 11.46 8.43 12.39
CA ILE A 173 10.92 7.93 11.11
C ILE A 173 11.96 7.14 10.32
N SER A 174 13.24 7.52 10.39
CA SER A 174 14.36 6.84 9.71
C SER A 174 14.61 5.41 10.17
N LYS A 175 14.04 4.98 11.31
CA LYS A 175 14.17 3.61 11.85
C LYS A 175 12.92 2.75 11.65
N LEU A 176 11.78 3.36 11.29
CA LEU A 176 10.52 2.64 11.12
C LEU A 176 10.31 2.18 9.67
N PRO A 177 9.56 1.09 9.46
CA PRO A 177 9.00 0.79 8.15
C PRO A 177 7.95 1.85 7.78
N PHE A 178 7.82 2.12 6.48
CA PHE A 178 6.90 3.14 5.99
C PHE A 178 6.36 2.81 4.60
N PHE A 179 5.23 3.43 4.27
CA PHE A 179 4.70 3.59 2.93
C PHE A 179 4.62 5.07 2.56
N ALA A 180 5.24 5.43 1.43
CA ALA A 180 5.07 6.74 0.80
C ALA A 180 4.02 6.61 -0.31
N PHE A 181 2.80 7.05 -0.04
CA PHE A 181 1.70 7.01 -1.00
C PHE A 181 1.85 8.10 -2.05
N PHE A 182 1.57 7.75 -3.31
CA PHE A 182 1.67 8.69 -4.42
C PHE A 182 0.47 8.66 -5.37
N LEU A 183 -0.46 7.73 -5.16
CA LEU A 183 -1.74 7.74 -5.84
C LEU A 183 -2.77 7.07 -4.94
N ILE A 184 -3.84 7.78 -4.60
CA ILE A 184 -4.97 7.26 -3.84
C ILE A 184 -6.23 7.59 -4.60
N THR A 185 -7.04 6.57 -4.83
CA THR A 185 -8.37 6.68 -5.43
C THR A 185 -9.34 5.88 -4.57
N GLU A 186 -10.64 6.02 -4.83
CA GLU A 186 -11.66 5.18 -4.20
C GLU A 186 -11.37 3.68 -4.39
N ASN A 187 -10.79 3.29 -5.53
CA ASN A 187 -10.70 1.90 -5.95
C ASN A 187 -9.31 1.28 -5.78
N PHE A 188 -8.25 2.06 -5.76
CA PHE A 188 -6.90 1.54 -5.63
C PHE A 188 -5.96 2.59 -5.06
N ILE A 189 -4.89 2.09 -4.44
CA ILE A 189 -3.81 2.88 -3.85
C ILE A 189 -2.47 2.38 -4.36
N ALA A 190 -1.52 3.29 -4.53
CA ALA A 190 -0.16 2.97 -4.90
C ALA A 190 0.83 3.66 -3.96
N ALA A 191 1.82 2.90 -3.50
CA ALA A 191 2.84 3.38 -2.59
C ALA A 191 4.22 2.80 -2.89
N ARG A 192 5.23 3.48 -2.36
CA ARG A 192 6.61 3.00 -2.27
C ARG A 192 6.93 2.62 -0.83
N GLY A 193 7.41 1.41 -0.62
CA GLY A 193 7.91 0.96 0.68
C GLY A 193 9.34 1.41 0.95
N ARG A 194 9.79 1.28 2.20
CA ARG A 194 11.16 1.60 2.65
C ARG A 194 12.26 0.99 1.77
N GLY A 195 12.12 -0.28 1.39
CA GLY A 195 13.09 -1.01 0.55
C GLY A 195 13.09 -0.58 -0.93
N GLY A 196 12.31 0.43 -1.29
CA GLY A 196 12.19 0.92 -2.66
C GLY A 196 11.24 0.12 -3.54
N GLY A 197 10.60 -0.93 -3.02
CA GLY A 197 9.54 -1.65 -3.74
C GLY A 197 8.31 -0.76 -3.96
N LEU A 198 7.73 -0.84 -5.15
CA LEU A 198 6.43 -0.32 -5.53
C LEU A 198 5.34 -1.35 -5.25
N ALA A 199 4.19 -0.90 -4.76
CA ALA A 199 3.01 -1.74 -4.55
C ALA A 199 1.74 -1.01 -4.99
N LEU A 200 0.85 -1.76 -5.65
CA LEU A 200 -0.48 -1.35 -6.06
C LEU A 200 -1.47 -2.27 -5.34
N TRP A 201 -2.33 -1.68 -4.53
CA TRP A 201 -3.43 -2.38 -3.88
C TRP A 201 -4.77 -1.90 -4.42
N VAL A 202 -5.72 -2.81 -4.40
CA VAL A 202 -7.08 -2.60 -4.87
C VAL A 202 -8.01 -2.71 -3.68
N ARG A 203 -8.98 -1.80 -3.56
CA ARG A 203 -9.94 -1.82 -2.44
C ARG A 203 -10.64 -3.18 -2.41
N SER A 204 -10.58 -3.84 -1.26
CA SER A 204 -11.35 -5.05 -1.01
C SER A 204 -12.80 -4.67 -0.75
N PRO A 205 -13.78 -5.43 -1.26
CA PRO A 205 -15.14 -5.36 -0.74
C PRO A 205 -15.09 -5.57 0.77
N GLN A 206 -15.82 -4.76 1.53
CA GLN A 206 -15.99 -5.01 2.96
C GLN A 206 -16.67 -6.39 3.08
N CYS A 207 -16.05 -7.30 3.84
CA CYS A 207 -16.67 -8.57 4.22
C CYS A 207 -17.73 -8.33 5.28
#